data_AF-A0A8C0S7D8-F1
#
_entry.id   AF-A0A8C0S7D8-F1
#
_cell.length_a   1.000
_cell.length_b   1.000
_cell.length_c   1.000
_cell.angle_alpha   90.00
_cell.angle_beta   90.00
_cell.angle_gamma   90.00
#
_symmetry.space_group_name_H-M   'P 1'
#
loop_
_entity.id
_entity.type
_entity.pdbx_description
1 polymer ?
#
loop_
_entity_poly.entity_id
_entity_poly.type
_entity_poly.pdbx_seq_one_letter_code
_entity_poly.pdbx_strand_id
1 'polypeptide(L)'
;MRISLLYHNFRCGLSLHGGGPGLQEPLPLGELDISSDEFILDEVDVHIQAHLEDELVKEALKTGVDLRHYSKQVELELQQIEQKSIRDYIQESENIASLHNQITACDAVLERMEQMLGAFQSDLSSISSEIRTLQEQSGAMNIRLRNRQAVRGKLGELVDGLIVPSALIMAILEAPVTEPRFLEQLQELDAKAAAVQEQEARGTAVCADVRGILDGLRVKAVTKIQEFILQKIYSFRKPMSNYQIPQTALLKYRFFYQFLLGNERAVAKEIRDEYVETLSKIYLSYYRSYLGRLMKVQYGEVAEKDDLMGVEDTAKKGFFSKPSLRSRNTIFTLGTRRSVISPTEMEPPILVPHTAQRGEQRYPFEALFCSQHYTLLDNSCREYRFICEFFVVSGSAAHDLFHAVMGRTLGMTLKHLESYLTDCYDAIAVLLCIHIVLWFRNIAVKRDVPALDSFDPADPALSSLPPGTLSAPAPSSPCPGGAYQHSSPYGGAQEAQAQLLMRQTLGSTHLLHGLLYPIPDSSHLGFP
;
A
#
# COMPACT_ATOMS: atom_id res chain seq x y z
N MET A 1 34.81 -9.54 37.46
CA MET A 1 36.27 -9.79 37.52
C MET A 1 36.94 -8.43 37.72
N ARG A 2 37.35 -7.97 38.91
CA ARG A 2 38.50 -8.42 39.76
C ARG A 2 39.68 -8.78 38.84
N ILE A 3 40.84 -8.13 38.79
CA ILE A 3 41.69 -7.31 39.68
C ILE A 3 42.69 -6.61 38.71
N SER A 4 42.93 -5.29 38.75
CA SER A 4 44.16 -4.73 39.34
C SER A 4 44.14 -3.20 39.18
N LEU A 5 43.97 -2.52 40.30
CA LEU A 5 44.31 -1.12 40.51
C LEU A 5 45.73 -1.11 41.08
N LEU A 6 46.70 -0.52 40.37
CA LEU A 6 47.90 0.09 40.95
C LEU A 6 48.60 0.92 39.87
N TYR A 7 49.05 2.11 40.28
CA TYR A 7 49.74 3.16 39.52
C TYR A 7 48.89 4.17 38.75
N HIS A 8 48.21 5.03 39.51
CA HIS A 8 47.90 6.39 39.09
C HIS A 8 48.32 7.34 40.21
N ASN A 9 49.50 7.94 40.10
CA ASN A 9 49.85 9.26 40.65
C ASN A 9 51.33 9.54 40.38
N PHE A 10 51.61 10.26 39.29
CA PHE A 10 52.46 11.46 39.23
C PHE A 10 52.89 11.71 37.79
N ARG A 11 52.10 12.52 37.06
CA ARG A 11 52.59 13.49 36.05
C ARG A 11 51.40 14.11 35.35
N CYS A 12 51.15 15.38 35.64
CA CYS A 12 51.12 16.45 34.64
C CYS A 12 50.50 17.69 35.26
N GLY A 13 51.31 18.72 35.38
CA GLY A 13 50.88 20.06 35.74
C GLY A 13 52.10 20.95 35.80
N LEU A 14 52.33 21.67 34.70
CA LEU A 14 52.99 22.98 34.58
C LEU A 14 54.02 23.02 33.45
N SER A 15 53.52 23.50 32.31
CA SER A 15 54.29 24.27 31.33
C SER A 15 54.24 25.73 31.77
N LEU A 16 55.38 26.42 31.82
CA LEU A 16 55.48 27.88 31.69
C LEU A 16 56.89 28.25 31.21
N HIS A 17 56.91 29.17 30.25
CA HIS A 17 58.04 29.82 29.60
C HIS A 17 59.01 30.55 30.56
N GLY A 18 60.26 30.74 30.10
CA GLY A 18 60.89 32.07 30.12
C GLY A 18 62.28 32.19 30.74
N GLY A 19 63.31 32.24 29.88
CA GLY A 19 64.42 33.21 29.84
C GLY A 19 65.28 33.54 31.07
N GLY A 20 66.61 33.45 30.91
CA GLY A 20 67.59 34.26 31.66
C GLY A 20 68.93 33.56 31.94
N PRO A 21 70.08 34.07 31.47
CA PRO A 21 71.40 33.46 31.68
C PRO A 21 72.20 34.12 32.81
N GLY A 22 73.16 33.38 33.37
CA GLY A 22 74.31 33.95 34.08
C GLY A 22 74.56 33.35 35.46
N LEU A 23 75.72 32.68 35.62
CA LEU A 23 76.82 33.11 36.50
C LEU A 23 77.85 31.98 36.60
N GLN A 24 79.10 32.34 36.33
CA GLN A 24 80.28 31.52 36.39
C GLN A 24 81.12 32.06 37.55
N GLU A 25 81.37 31.25 38.58
CA GLU A 25 82.33 31.54 39.66
C GLU A 25 83.45 30.49 39.63
N PRO A 26 84.73 30.89 39.57
CA PRO A 26 85.87 29.99 39.76
C PRO A 26 86.32 29.97 41.24
N LEU A 27 86.71 28.78 41.71
CA LEU A 27 87.26 28.50 43.04
C LEU A 27 88.62 29.20 43.26
N PRO A 28 88.91 29.76 44.45
CA PRO A 28 90.18 30.42 44.73
C PRO A 28 91.19 29.41 45.30
N LEU A 29 92.27 29.16 44.55
CA LEU A 29 93.52 28.62 45.08
C LEU A 29 94.40 29.82 45.44
N GLY A 30 94.74 29.95 46.73
CA GLY A 30 95.60 31.02 47.22
C GLY A 30 97.04 30.87 46.72
N GLU A 31 97.59 31.97 46.22
CA GLU A 31 99.00 32.09 45.85
C GLU A 31 99.85 32.22 47.12
N LEU A 32 100.69 31.22 47.39
CA LEU A 32 101.78 31.32 48.37
C LEU A 32 103.00 31.93 47.64
N ASP A 33 103.20 33.22 47.87
CA ASP A 33 104.33 34.00 47.41
C ASP A 33 105.57 33.70 48.28
N ILE A 34 106.51 32.93 47.72
CA ILE A 34 107.74 32.47 48.42
C ILE A 34 108.93 33.40 48.08
N SER A 35 108.69 34.69 47.82
CA SER A 35 109.75 35.62 47.41
C SER A 35 110.30 36.55 48.50
N SER A 36 110.06 36.27 49.79
CA SER A 36 110.59 37.10 50.88
C SER A 36 111.52 36.33 51.83
N ASP A 37 112.83 36.62 51.70
CA ASP A 37 113.89 36.29 52.64
C ASP A 37 113.71 37.10 53.95
N GLU A 38 113.06 36.53 54.98
CA GLU A 38 113.24 36.94 56.38
C GLU A 38 113.26 35.70 57.29
N PHE A 39 114.45 35.42 57.86
CA PHE A 39 114.69 34.31 58.80
C PHE A 39 113.93 34.54 60.12
N ILE A 40 112.88 33.74 60.37
CA ILE A 40 112.15 33.67 61.65
C ILE A 40 112.73 32.52 62.49
N LEU A 41 113.43 32.84 63.57
CA LEU A 41 114.09 31.88 64.46
C LEU A 41 113.26 31.49 65.70
N ASP A 42 112.05 32.05 65.89
CA ASP A 42 111.25 31.88 67.11
C ASP A 42 110.30 30.65 67.10
N GLU A 43 110.02 30.04 65.95
CA GLU A 43 109.19 28.80 65.89
C GLU A 43 110.00 27.52 66.19
N VAL A 44 111.32 27.60 66.20
CA VAL A 44 112.20 26.45 66.38
C VAL A 44 112.05 25.85 67.79
N ASP A 45 111.86 26.67 68.82
CA ASP A 45 111.76 26.21 70.22
C ASP A 45 110.47 25.42 70.50
N VAL A 46 109.36 25.78 69.85
CA VAL A 46 108.08 25.07 69.99
C VAL A 46 108.16 23.69 69.33
N HIS A 47 108.82 23.60 68.17
CA HIS A 47 109.06 22.32 67.50
C HIS A 47 110.06 21.44 68.26
N ILE A 48 111.06 22.01 68.93
CA ILE A 48 111.98 21.24 69.78
C ILE A 48 111.25 20.61 70.96
N GLN A 49 110.36 21.36 71.63
CA GLN A 49 109.61 20.86 72.79
C GLN A 49 108.66 19.72 72.39
N ALA A 50 107.99 19.82 71.25
CA ALA A 50 107.07 18.79 70.74
C ALA A 50 107.80 17.51 70.29
N HIS A 51 108.98 17.62 69.67
CA HIS A 51 109.78 16.45 69.28
C HIS A 51 110.43 15.75 70.49
N LEU A 52 110.64 16.43 71.62
CA LEU A 52 111.12 15.80 72.86
C LEU A 52 110.05 14.96 73.57
N GLU A 53 108.76 15.09 73.20
CA GLU A 53 107.68 14.34 73.82
C GLU A 53 107.36 13.00 73.12
N ASP A 54 107.79 12.81 71.87
CA ASP A 54 107.60 11.61 71.07
C ASP A 54 108.32 10.39 71.70
N GLU A 55 107.57 9.33 71.99
CA GLU A 55 108.03 8.10 72.66
C GLU A 55 109.22 7.45 71.93
N LEU A 56 109.22 7.51 70.59
CA LEU A 56 110.30 6.99 69.75
C LEU A 56 111.58 7.84 69.87
N VAL A 57 111.45 9.16 69.99
CA VAL A 57 112.57 10.10 70.15
C VAL A 57 113.17 10.01 71.56
N LYS A 58 112.34 9.72 72.58
CA LYS A 58 112.79 9.44 73.96
C LYS A 58 113.57 8.14 74.09
N GLU A 59 113.18 7.06 73.43
CA GLU A 59 113.97 5.82 73.40
C GLU A 59 115.30 5.99 72.65
N ALA A 60 115.31 6.75 71.55
CA ALA A 60 116.51 7.06 70.77
C ALA A 60 117.53 7.91 71.55
N LEU A 61 117.08 8.89 72.35
CA LEU A 61 117.95 9.72 73.20
C LEU A 61 118.50 8.97 74.43
N LYS A 62 117.72 8.05 75.03
CA LYS A 62 118.18 7.25 76.19
C LYS A 62 119.22 6.19 75.84
N THR A 63 119.20 5.70 74.60
CA THR A 63 120.18 4.73 74.08
C THR A 63 121.45 5.40 73.56
N GLY A 64 121.53 6.74 73.58
CA GLY A 64 122.73 7.50 73.24
C GLY A 64 123.11 7.42 71.76
N VAL A 65 122.14 7.17 70.87
CA VAL A 65 122.35 7.03 69.43
C VAL A 65 121.99 8.34 68.74
N ASP A 66 122.83 8.81 67.82
CA ASP A 66 122.70 10.08 67.10
C ASP A 66 121.36 10.17 66.32
N LEU A 67 120.53 11.19 66.61
CA LEU A 67 119.19 11.38 66.02
C LEU A 67 119.21 11.52 64.49
N ARG A 68 120.31 12.00 63.92
CA ARG A 68 120.50 12.05 62.45
C ARG A 68 120.67 10.66 61.84
N HIS A 69 121.25 9.72 62.59
CA HIS A 69 121.31 8.32 62.20
C HIS A 69 119.95 7.63 62.30
N TYR A 70 119.15 7.97 63.30
CA TYR A 70 117.80 7.42 63.48
C TYR A 70 116.80 7.94 62.43
N SER A 71 116.81 9.25 62.10
CA SER A 71 116.00 9.79 60.99
C SER A 71 116.35 9.14 59.65
N LYS A 72 117.64 8.89 59.40
CA LYS A 72 118.09 8.13 58.22
C LYS A 72 117.59 6.69 58.26
N GLN A 73 117.50 6.07 59.43
CA GLN A 73 116.98 4.72 59.59
C GLN A 73 115.47 4.65 59.34
N VAL A 74 114.70 5.63 59.83
CA VAL A 74 113.25 5.72 59.57
C VAL A 74 112.97 6.04 58.11
N GLU A 75 113.71 6.97 57.48
CA GLU A 75 113.62 7.20 56.03
C GLU A 75 113.93 5.93 55.23
N LEU A 76 114.92 5.15 55.68
CA LEU A 76 115.23 3.84 55.10
C LEU A 76 114.08 2.84 55.26
N GLU A 77 113.44 2.78 56.44
CA GLU A 77 112.29 1.91 56.69
C GLU A 77 111.05 2.34 55.90
N LEU A 78 110.81 3.63 55.77
CA LEU A 78 109.69 4.19 55.01
C LEU A 78 109.88 3.97 53.51
N GLN A 79 111.08 4.20 52.99
CA GLN A 79 111.46 3.81 51.64
C GLN A 79 111.31 2.30 51.42
N GLN A 80 111.68 1.48 52.41
CA GLN A 80 111.48 0.04 52.32
C GLN A 80 109.99 -0.35 52.30
N ILE A 81 109.13 0.32 53.06
CA ILE A 81 107.69 0.08 53.08
C ILE A 81 107.04 0.58 51.79
N GLU A 82 107.37 1.77 51.31
CA GLU A 82 106.90 2.27 50.02
C GLU A 82 107.33 1.33 48.90
N GLN A 83 108.59 0.89 48.91
CA GLN A 83 109.08 -0.08 47.94
C GLN A 83 108.45 -1.46 48.11
N LYS A 84 107.97 -1.84 49.31
CA LYS A 84 107.16 -3.06 49.53
C LYS A 84 105.74 -2.88 48.99
N SER A 85 105.05 -1.79 49.32
CA SER A 85 103.69 -1.51 48.82
C SER A 85 103.66 -1.34 47.30
N ILE A 86 104.67 -0.68 46.71
CA ILE A 86 104.84 -0.58 45.26
C ILE A 86 105.08 -1.98 44.68
N ARG A 87 105.90 -2.82 45.34
CA ARG A 87 106.10 -4.22 44.93
C ARG A 87 104.80 -5.02 45.01
N ASP A 88 104.00 -4.85 46.06
CA ASP A 88 102.71 -5.54 46.22
C ASP A 88 101.71 -5.06 45.16
N TYR A 89 101.68 -3.76 44.85
CA TYR A 89 100.83 -3.20 43.79
C TYR A 89 101.27 -3.67 42.40
N ILE A 90 102.58 -3.74 42.15
CA ILE A 90 103.14 -4.28 40.90
C ILE A 90 102.84 -5.78 40.81
N GLN A 91 102.95 -6.51 41.92
CA GLN A 91 102.67 -7.94 41.97
C GLN A 91 101.19 -8.24 41.72
N GLU A 92 100.27 -7.45 42.28
CA GLU A 92 98.83 -7.59 42.08
C GLU A 92 98.34 -6.88 40.80
N SER A 93 99.19 -6.10 40.14
CA SER A 93 98.83 -5.34 38.92
C SER A 93 98.36 -6.25 37.79
N GLU A 94 98.95 -7.44 37.65
CA GLU A 94 98.52 -8.44 36.65
C GLU A 94 97.12 -8.96 36.95
N ASN A 95 96.77 -9.17 38.21
CA ASN A 95 95.44 -9.63 38.62
C ASN A 95 94.38 -8.54 38.43
N ILE A 96 94.70 -7.29 38.79
CA ILE A 96 93.81 -6.13 38.57
C ILE A 96 93.62 -5.88 37.06
N ALA A 97 94.69 -5.95 36.27
CA ALA A 97 94.62 -5.83 34.82
C ALA A 97 93.79 -6.97 34.20
N SER A 98 93.96 -8.21 34.69
CA SER A 98 93.15 -9.37 34.28
C SER A 98 91.67 -9.17 34.59
N LEU A 99 91.32 -8.75 35.81
CA LEU A 99 89.94 -8.46 36.20
C LEU A 99 89.35 -7.33 35.36
N HIS A 100 90.10 -6.25 35.14
CA HIS A 100 89.65 -5.13 34.29
C HIS A 100 89.44 -5.56 32.84
N ASN A 101 90.30 -6.43 32.30
CA ASN A 101 90.11 -7.02 30.98
C ASN A 101 88.86 -7.92 30.92
N GLN A 102 88.56 -8.67 31.98
CA GLN A 102 87.34 -9.48 32.07
C GLN A 102 86.08 -8.62 32.18
N ILE A 103 86.10 -7.57 32.99
CA ILE A 103 84.99 -6.62 33.12
C ILE A 103 84.75 -5.93 31.78
N THR A 104 85.81 -5.41 31.15
CA THR A 104 85.73 -4.80 29.82
C THR A 104 85.20 -5.78 28.78
N ALA A 105 85.56 -7.07 28.86
CA ALA A 105 85.02 -8.10 27.99
C ALA A 105 83.53 -8.38 28.25
N CYS A 106 83.09 -8.41 29.53
CA CYS A 106 81.68 -8.52 29.89
C CYS A 106 80.88 -7.30 29.42
N ASP A 107 81.40 -6.09 29.59
CA ASP A 107 80.78 -4.85 29.10
C ASP A 107 80.62 -4.88 27.58
N ALA A 108 81.65 -5.34 26.84
CA ALA A 108 81.56 -5.49 25.40
C ALA A 108 80.52 -6.55 24.97
N VAL A 109 80.27 -7.58 25.78
CA VAL A 109 79.20 -8.56 25.53
C VAL A 109 77.83 -7.97 25.84
N LEU A 110 77.69 -7.24 26.94
CA LEU A 110 76.45 -6.55 27.31
C LEU A 110 76.08 -5.48 26.29
N GLU A 111 77.04 -4.70 25.80
CA GLU A 111 76.86 -3.72 24.74
C GLU A 111 76.34 -4.38 23.44
N ARG A 112 76.90 -5.54 23.06
CA ARG A 112 76.37 -6.31 21.91
C ARG A 112 74.95 -6.80 22.14
N MET A 113 74.62 -7.27 23.35
CA MET A 113 73.25 -7.70 23.67
C MET A 113 72.29 -6.53 23.66
N GLU A 114 72.69 -5.36 24.17
CA GLU A 114 71.89 -4.14 24.13
C GLU A 114 71.65 -3.67 22.70
N GLN A 115 72.69 -3.63 21.86
CA GLN A 115 72.54 -3.30 20.44
C GLN A 115 71.62 -4.29 19.72
N MET A 116 71.73 -5.59 19.99
CA MET A 116 70.84 -6.60 19.43
C MET A 116 69.39 -6.40 19.87
N LEU A 117 69.16 -6.17 21.16
CA LEU A 117 67.82 -5.94 21.71
C LEU A 117 67.22 -4.61 21.23
N GLY A 118 68.03 -3.57 21.10
CA GLY A 118 67.64 -2.28 20.53
C GLY A 118 67.25 -2.40 19.05
N ALA A 119 68.01 -3.18 18.27
CA ALA A 119 67.65 -3.52 16.89
C ALA A 119 66.33 -4.30 16.84
N PHE A 120 66.16 -5.34 17.67
CA PHE A 120 64.89 -6.10 17.75
C PHE A 120 63.71 -5.22 18.16
N GLN A 121 63.89 -4.29 19.11
CA GLN A 121 62.85 -3.36 19.53
C GLN A 121 62.47 -2.40 18.38
N SER A 122 63.46 -1.89 17.66
CA SER A 122 63.25 -1.04 16.48
C SER A 122 62.48 -1.79 15.40
N ASP A 123 62.88 -3.03 15.10
CA ASP A 123 62.22 -3.87 14.10
C ASP A 123 60.78 -4.19 14.50
N LEU A 124 60.52 -4.54 15.76
CA LEU A 124 59.16 -4.76 16.27
C LEU A 124 58.32 -3.49 16.23
N SER A 125 58.91 -2.32 16.49
CA SER A 125 58.22 -1.03 16.40
C SER A 125 57.87 -0.68 14.96
N SER A 126 58.80 -0.92 14.03
CA SER A 126 58.58 -0.73 12.58
C SER A 126 57.47 -1.65 12.10
N ILE A 127 57.56 -2.96 12.36
CA ILE A 127 56.55 -3.96 11.98
C ILE A 127 55.19 -3.61 12.60
N SER A 128 55.15 -3.22 13.87
CA SER A 128 53.89 -2.84 14.53
C SER A 128 53.26 -1.59 13.89
N SER A 129 54.09 -0.63 13.47
CA SER A 129 53.62 0.55 12.76
C SER A 129 53.09 0.21 11.35
N GLU A 130 53.77 -0.68 10.64
CA GLU A 130 53.33 -1.20 9.34
C GLU A 130 52.02 -1.97 9.46
N ILE A 131 51.88 -2.83 10.47
CA ILE A 131 50.63 -3.54 10.76
C ILE A 131 49.51 -2.56 11.07
N ARG A 132 49.77 -1.53 11.88
CA ARG A 132 48.77 -0.50 12.19
C ARG A 132 48.34 0.27 10.93
N THR A 133 49.29 0.70 10.11
CA THR A 133 48.97 1.40 8.85
C THR A 133 48.17 0.51 7.89
N LEU A 134 48.53 -0.78 7.74
CA LEU A 134 47.75 -1.74 6.96
C LEU A 134 46.33 -1.95 7.53
N GLN A 135 46.18 -2.02 8.85
CA GLN A 135 44.87 -2.12 9.50
C GLN A 135 44.01 -0.88 9.24
N GLU A 136 44.59 0.32 9.35
CA GLU A 136 43.90 1.59 9.04
C GLU A 136 43.49 1.66 7.57
N GLN A 137 44.38 1.28 6.64
CA GLN A 137 44.09 1.24 5.21
C GLN A 137 43.00 0.22 4.88
N SER A 138 43.03 -0.96 5.48
CA SER A 138 42.00 -1.99 5.34
C SER A 138 40.64 -1.50 5.85
N GLY A 139 40.62 -0.84 7.01
CA GLY A 139 39.41 -0.22 7.56
C GLY A 139 38.83 0.86 6.64
N ALA A 140 39.68 1.77 6.16
CA ALA A 140 39.28 2.83 5.23
C ALA A 140 38.76 2.25 3.90
N MET A 141 39.41 1.21 3.37
CA MET A 141 38.97 0.53 2.15
C MET A 141 37.61 -0.16 2.34
N ASN A 142 37.38 -0.80 3.49
CA ASN A 142 36.12 -1.46 3.81
C ASN A 142 34.96 -0.44 3.93
N ILE A 143 35.20 0.70 4.57
CA ILE A 143 34.22 1.80 4.63
C ILE A 143 33.89 2.30 3.22
N ARG A 144 34.90 2.51 2.36
CA ARG A 144 34.69 2.90 0.95
C ARG A 144 33.87 1.86 0.19
N LEU A 145 34.14 0.58 0.40
CA LEU A 145 33.39 -0.51 -0.24
C LEU A 145 31.91 -0.49 0.20
N ARG A 146 31.64 -0.40 1.51
CA ARG A 146 30.26 -0.33 2.03
C ARG A 146 29.51 0.88 1.49
N ASN A 147 30.14 2.05 1.48
CA ASN A 147 29.53 3.26 0.92
C ASN A 147 29.19 3.08 -0.58
N ARG A 148 30.11 2.49 -1.36
CA ARG A 148 29.86 2.20 -2.78
C ARG A 148 28.75 1.17 -2.98
N GLN A 149 28.66 0.13 -2.14
CA GLN A 149 27.59 -0.87 -2.20
C GLN A 149 26.22 -0.25 -1.87
N ALA A 150 26.16 0.60 -0.84
CA ALA A 150 24.93 1.30 -0.47
C ALA A 150 24.45 2.24 -1.58
N VAL A 151 25.37 3.00 -2.20
CA VAL A 151 25.04 3.86 -3.35
C VAL A 151 24.63 3.03 -4.56
N ARG A 152 25.31 1.92 -4.84
CA ARG A 152 24.94 1.00 -5.94
C ARG A 152 23.52 0.45 -5.77
N GLY A 153 23.10 0.11 -4.55
CA GLY A 153 21.73 -0.33 -4.29
C GLY A 153 20.70 0.74 -4.65
N LYS A 154 20.85 1.94 -4.09
CA LYS A 154 19.95 3.07 -4.36
C LYS A 154 19.94 3.49 -5.83
N LEU A 155 21.09 3.50 -6.48
CA LEU A 155 21.20 3.82 -7.90
C LEU A 155 20.59 2.72 -8.77
N GLY A 156 20.75 1.46 -8.39
CA GLY A 156 20.12 0.31 -9.06
C GLY A 156 18.60 0.43 -9.02
N GLU A 157 18.01 0.66 -7.85
CA GLU A 157 16.56 0.85 -7.69
C GLU A 157 16.04 2.02 -8.57
N LEU A 158 16.77 3.13 -8.63
CA LEU A 158 16.40 4.26 -9.48
C LEU A 158 16.49 3.91 -10.97
N VAL A 159 17.56 3.24 -11.40
CA VAL A 159 17.77 2.86 -12.80
C VAL A 159 16.73 1.82 -13.23
N ASP A 160 16.43 0.83 -12.40
CA ASP A 160 15.44 -0.20 -12.69
C ASP A 160 14.02 0.39 -12.84
N GLY A 161 13.72 1.44 -12.06
CA GLY A 161 12.46 2.20 -12.19
C GLY A 161 12.37 3.04 -13.46
N LEU A 162 13.49 3.58 -13.96
CA LEU A 162 13.53 4.46 -15.13
C LEU A 162 13.78 3.72 -16.46
N ILE A 163 14.39 2.54 -16.43
CA ILE A 163 14.73 1.81 -17.64
C ILE A 163 13.48 1.27 -18.31
N VAL A 164 13.29 1.55 -19.60
CA VAL A 164 12.18 1.00 -20.38
C VAL A 164 12.70 -0.22 -21.15
N PRO A 165 12.31 -1.47 -20.80
CA PRO A 165 12.82 -2.65 -21.47
C PRO A 165 12.43 -2.67 -22.94
N SER A 166 13.33 -3.13 -23.82
CA SER A 166 13.00 -3.27 -25.25
C SER A 166 11.83 -4.25 -25.47
N ALA A 167 11.70 -5.27 -24.62
CA ALA A 167 10.57 -6.20 -24.66
C ALA A 167 9.21 -5.51 -24.44
N LEU A 168 9.15 -4.48 -23.58
CA LEU A 168 7.96 -3.66 -23.32
C LEU A 168 7.58 -2.85 -24.56
N ILE A 169 8.57 -2.21 -25.19
CA ILE A 169 8.38 -1.43 -26.42
C ILE A 169 7.83 -2.33 -27.53
N MET A 170 8.49 -3.47 -27.78
CA MET A 170 8.08 -4.40 -28.83
C MET A 170 6.69 -4.99 -28.57
N ALA A 171 6.37 -5.33 -27.32
CA ALA A 171 5.06 -5.86 -26.97
C ALA A 171 3.95 -4.82 -27.22
N ILE A 172 4.14 -3.56 -26.83
CA ILE A 172 3.13 -2.52 -27.03
C ILE A 172 2.92 -2.24 -28.53
N LEU A 173 4.01 -2.18 -29.30
CA LEU A 173 3.93 -1.88 -30.73
C LEU A 173 3.35 -3.04 -31.53
N GLU A 174 3.89 -4.25 -31.37
CA GLU A 174 3.64 -5.38 -32.28
C GLU A 174 2.63 -6.39 -31.75
N ALA A 175 2.55 -6.62 -30.43
CA ALA A 175 1.68 -7.67 -29.91
C ALA A 175 0.20 -7.31 -30.07
N PRO A 176 -0.66 -8.28 -30.41
CA PRO A 176 -2.10 -8.05 -30.49
C PRO A 176 -2.70 -7.87 -29.08
N VAL A 177 -3.71 -7.00 -28.98
CA VAL A 177 -4.37 -6.63 -27.71
C VAL A 177 -5.07 -7.82 -27.04
N THR A 178 -5.34 -8.90 -27.78
CA THR A 178 -5.97 -10.12 -27.28
C THR A 178 -5.03 -11.02 -26.47
N GLU A 179 -3.71 -10.87 -26.61
CA GLU A 179 -2.73 -11.72 -25.93
C GLU A 179 -2.48 -11.28 -24.47
N PRO A 180 -2.27 -12.23 -23.53
CA PRO A 180 -2.02 -11.90 -22.13
C PRO A 180 -0.72 -11.11 -21.94
N ARG A 181 0.28 -11.36 -22.79
CA ARG A 181 1.55 -10.62 -22.80
C ARG A 181 1.34 -9.12 -22.98
N PHE A 182 0.37 -8.69 -23.79
CA PHE A 182 0.08 -7.27 -23.96
C PHE A 182 -0.45 -6.65 -22.66
N LEU A 183 -1.31 -7.37 -21.93
CA LEU A 183 -1.86 -6.91 -20.66
C LEU A 183 -0.79 -6.77 -19.57
N GLU A 184 0.07 -7.77 -19.41
CA GLU A 184 1.18 -7.75 -18.45
C GLU A 184 2.13 -6.58 -18.71
N GLN A 185 2.48 -6.37 -19.97
CA GLN A 185 3.36 -5.28 -20.39
C GLN A 185 2.66 -3.92 -20.27
N LEU A 186 1.34 -3.84 -20.47
CA LEU A 186 0.57 -2.62 -20.21
C LEU A 186 0.57 -2.24 -18.72
N GLN A 187 0.47 -3.22 -17.82
CA GLN A 187 0.60 -2.99 -16.37
C GLN A 187 2.01 -2.50 -16.00
N GLU A 188 3.04 -3.06 -16.62
CA GLU A 188 4.41 -2.60 -16.43
C GLU A 188 4.60 -1.16 -16.96
N LEU A 189 3.99 -0.81 -18.10
CA LEU A 189 4.01 0.56 -18.63
C LEU A 189 3.39 1.56 -17.65
N ASP A 190 2.22 1.23 -17.10
CA ASP A 190 1.51 2.08 -16.15
C ASP A 190 2.32 2.30 -14.85
N ALA A 191 2.92 1.22 -14.33
CA ALA A 191 3.81 1.27 -13.17
C ALA A 191 5.06 2.13 -13.43
N LYS A 192 5.70 2.00 -14.60
CA LYS A 192 6.86 2.82 -14.96
C LYS A 192 6.49 4.28 -15.21
N ALA A 193 5.32 4.55 -15.80
CA ALA A 193 4.82 5.90 -15.98
C ALA A 193 4.60 6.59 -14.62
N ALA A 194 3.98 5.90 -13.66
CA ALA A 194 3.80 6.40 -12.30
C ALA A 194 5.15 6.63 -11.58
N ALA A 195 6.10 5.70 -11.71
CA ALA A 195 7.43 5.84 -11.12
C ALA A 195 8.20 7.05 -11.70
N VAL A 196 8.15 7.25 -13.02
CA VAL A 196 8.76 8.43 -13.67
C VAL A 196 8.11 9.72 -13.20
N GLN A 197 6.78 9.75 -13.07
CA GLN A 197 6.05 10.92 -12.56
C GLN A 197 6.45 11.25 -11.11
N GLU A 198 6.66 10.24 -10.26
CA GLU A 198 7.15 10.45 -8.90
C GLU A 198 8.59 10.98 -8.86
N GLN A 199 9.49 10.43 -9.68
CA GLN A 199 10.89 10.87 -9.74
C GLN A 199 11.07 12.27 -10.36
N GLU A 200 10.17 12.66 -11.24
CA GLU A 200 10.12 14.01 -11.78
C GLU A 200 9.72 15.02 -10.71
N ALA A 201 8.74 14.69 -9.85
CA ALA A 201 8.38 15.54 -8.71
C ALA A 201 9.56 15.76 -7.75
N ARG A 202 10.52 14.84 -7.72
CA ARG A 202 11.77 14.94 -6.97
C ARG A 202 12.88 15.73 -7.69
N GLY A 203 12.64 16.19 -8.92
CA GLY A 203 13.55 17.06 -9.68
C GLY A 203 14.65 16.34 -10.48
N THR A 204 14.46 15.07 -10.84
CA THR A 204 15.47 14.31 -11.60
C THR A 204 15.47 14.66 -13.09
N ALA A 205 16.58 15.19 -13.61
CA ALA A 205 16.68 15.64 -15.01
C ALA A 205 16.50 14.53 -16.06
N VAL A 206 16.92 13.29 -15.77
CA VAL A 206 16.84 12.12 -16.68
C VAL A 206 15.38 11.73 -16.98
N CYS A 207 14.43 12.12 -16.14
CA CYS A 207 13.00 11.84 -16.36
C CYS A 207 12.46 12.48 -17.65
N ALA A 208 13.04 13.60 -18.09
CA ALA A 208 12.60 14.27 -19.33
C ALA A 208 12.84 13.41 -20.58
N ASP A 209 13.99 12.71 -20.64
CA ASP A 209 14.36 11.88 -21.79
C ASP A 209 13.50 10.62 -21.89
N VAL A 210 13.22 10.00 -20.74
CA VAL A 210 12.40 8.77 -20.67
C VAL A 210 10.92 9.08 -20.89
N ARG A 211 10.44 10.23 -20.42
CA ARG A 211 9.05 10.65 -20.57
C ARG A 211 8.60 10.64 -22.02
N GLY A 212 9.39 11.19 -22.94
CA GLY A 212 9.01 11.26 -24.36
C GLY A 212 8.73 9.87 -24.97
N ILE A 213 9.53 8.87 -24.57
CA ILE A 213 9.36 7.48 -25.02
C ILE A 213 8.09 6.88 -24.39
N LEU A 214 7.89 7.07 -23.08
CA LEU A 214 6.72 6.56 -22.37
C LEU A 214 5.42 7.19 -22.88
N ASP A 215 5.41 8.49 -23.16
CA ASP A 215 4.26 9.19 -23.74
C ASP A 215 3.95 8.65 -25.15
N GLY A 216 4.97 8.39 -25.97
CA GLY A 216 4.81 7.75 -27.28
C GLY A 216 4.21 6.34 -27.18
N LEU A 217 4.69 5.52 -26.24
CA LEU A 217 4.14 4.19 -25.96
C LEU A 217 2.71 4.27 -25.43
N ARG A 218 2.43 5.23 -24.54
CA ARG A 218 1.09 5.48 -23.99
C ARG A 218 0.10 5.80 -25.10
N VAL A 219 0.42 6.75 -25.98
CA VAL A 219 -0.45 7.11 -27.12
C VAL A 219 -0.73 5.88 -27.99
N LYS A 220 0.30 5.08 -28.32
CA LYS A 220 0.13 3.86 -29.12
C LYS A 220 -0.74 2.82 -28.41
N ALA A 221 -0.53 2.59 -27.11
CA ALA A 221 -1.33 1.67 -26.31
C ALA A 221 -2.79 2.12 -26.25
N VAL A 222 -3.03 3.41 -25.99
CA VAL A 222 -4.37 4.01 -25.95
C VAL A 222 -5.11 3.81 -27.27
N THR A 223 -4.48 4.11 -28.41
CA THR A 223 -5.12 3.91 -29.74
C THR A 223 -5.48 2.45 -29.98
N LYS A 224 -4.57 1.51 -29.71
CA LYS A 224 -4.84 0.07 -29.90
C LYS A 224 -5.96 -0.44 -29.02
N ILE A 225 -5.98 -0.02 -27.76
CA ILE A 225 -7.03 -0.37 -26.80
C ILE A 225 -8.38 0.22 -27.23
N GLN A 226 -8.41 1.48 -27.63
CA GLN A 226 -9.60 2.17 -28.13
C GLN A 226 -10.20 1.43 -29.32
N GLU A 227 -9.41 1.16 -30.35
CA GLU A 227 -9.83 0.42 -31.53
C GLU A 227 -10.41 -0.95 -31.16
N PHE A 228 -9.74 -1.68 -30.28
CA PHE A 228 -10.18 -3.00 -29.83
C PHE A 228 -11.53 -2.94 -29.10
N ILE A 229 -11.69 -2.06 -28.10
CA ILE A 229 -12.92 -1.97 -27.31
C ILE A 229 -14.07 -1.49 -28.19
N LEU A 230 -13.86 -0.45 -29.00
CA LEU A 230 -14.89 0.05 -29.93
C LEU A 230 -15.30 -1.04 -30.92
N GLN A 231 -14.36 -1.79 -31.49
CA GLN A 231 -14.67 -2.91 -32.38
C GLN A 231 -15.54 -3.97 -31.68
N LYS A 232 -15.28 -4.26 -30.40
CA LYS A 232 -16.14 -5.15 -29.60
C LYS A 232 -17.53 -4.57 -29.37
N ILE A 233 -17.64 -3.29 -29.03
CA ILE A 233 -18.94 -2.60 -28.85
C ILE A 233 -19.73 -2.63 -30.18
N TYR A 234 -19.10 -2.31 -31.30
CA TYR A 234 -19.74 -2.38 -32.62
C TYR A 234 -20.20 -3.79 -32.98
N SER A 235 -19.50 -4.82 -32.51
CA SER A 235 -19.91 -6.21 -32.74
C SER A 235 -21.27 -6.55 -32.10
N PHE A 236 -21.69 -5.84 -31.04
CA PHE A 236 -22.99 -6.02 -30.40
C PHE A 236 -24.16 -5.66 -31.32
N ARG A 237 -23.92 -4.81 -32.33
CA ARG A 237 -24.94 -4.38 -33.30
C ARG A 237 -25.33 -5.48 -34.29
N LYS A 238 -24.60 -6.60 -34.33
CA LYS A 238 -24.87 -7.70 -35.26
C LYS A 238 -26.21 -8.35 -34.93
N PRO A 239 -27.19 -8.37 -35.87
CA PRO A 239 -28.49 -8.97 -35.65
C PRO A 239 -28.36 -10.45 -35.26
N MET A 240 -29.26 -10.93 -34.40
CA MET A 240 -29.34 -12.33 -33.95
C MET A 240 -28.14 -12.86 -33.15
N SER A 241 -27.13 -12.03 -32.88
CA SER A 241 -26.06 -12.38 -31.93
C SER A 241 -26.54 -12.17 -30.50
N ASN A 242 -26.29 -13.13 -29.61
CA ASN A 242 -26.52 -12.91 -28.18
C ASN A 242 -25.43 -11.96 -27.67
N TYR A 243 -25.71 -10.65 -27.63
CA TYR A 243 -24.76 -9.61 -27.20
C TYR A 243 -24.22 -9.84 -25.77
N GLN A 244 -24.90 -10.64 -24.95
CA GLN A 244 -24.47 -10.97 -23.58
C GLN A 244 -23.16 -11.77 -23.57
N ILE A 245 -22.92 -12.62 -24.58
CA ILE A 245 -21.69 -13.41 -24.69
C ILE A 245 -20.47 -12.51 -24.89
N PRO A 246 -20.42 -11.62 -25.91
CA PRO A 246 -19.29 -10.73 -26.09
C PRO A 246 -19.23 -9.63 -25.02
N GLN A 247 -20.34 -9.24 -24.37
CA GLN A 247 -20.33 -8.37 -23.19
C GLN A 247 -19.58 -9.01 -22.01
N THR A 248 -19.89 -10.28 -21.70
CA THR A 248 -19.18 -11.03 -20.64
C THR A 248 -17.70 -11.20 -20.97
N ALA A 249 -17.36 -11.40 -22.25
CA ALA A 249 -15.96 -11.46 -22.67
C ALA A 249 -15.20 -10.13 -22.47
N LEU A 250 -15.90 -8.98 -22.52
CA LEU A 250 -15.29 -7.67 -22.32
C LEU A 250 -14.83 -7.45 -20.88
N LEU A 251 -15.45 -8.11 -19.89
CA LEU A 251 -15.06 -8.04 -18.48
C LEU A 251 -13.61 -8.52 -18.24
N LYS A 252 -13.12 -9.47 -19.05
CA LYS A 252 -11.71 -9.92 -18.99
C LYS A 252 -10.72 -8.80 -19.28
N TYR A 253 -11.17 -7.77 -19.99
CA TYR A 253 -10.39 -6.61 -20.41
C TYR A 253 -10.69 -5.36 -19.58
N ARG A 254 -11.27 -5.50 -18.38
CA ARG A 254 -11.55 -4.39 -17.44
C ARG A 254 -10.35 -3.46 -17.25
N PHE A 255 -9.15 -4.01 -17.10
CA PHE A 255 -7.93 -3.22 -16.86
C PHE A 255 -7.66 -2.22 -17.99
N PHE A 256 -8.07 -2.50 -19.22
CA PHE A 256 -7.92 -1.56 -20.33
C PHE A 256 -8.71 -0.28 -20.11
N TYR A 257 -9.95 -0.38 -19.62
CA TYR A 257 -10.74 0.80 -19.31
C TYR A 257 -10.15 1.59 -18.12
N GLN A 258 -9.65 0.89 -17.11
CA GLN A 258 -8.95 1.51 -15.97
C GLN A 258 -7.68 2.25 -16.41
N PHE A 259 -6.90 1.65 -17.30
CA PHE A 259 -5.71 2.27 -17.90
C PHE A 259 -6.07 3.55 -18.68
N LEU A 260 -7.14 3.52 -19.48
CA LEU A 260 -7.62 4.69 -20.20
C LEU A 260 -8.09 5.82 -19.26
N LEU A 261 -8.77 5.49 -18.15
CA LEU A 261 -9.19 6.50 -17.16
C LEU A 261 -8.02 7.21 -16.48
N GLY A 262 -6.92 6.50 -16.21
CA GLY A 262 -5.72 7.05 -15.59
C GLY A 262 -4.93 7.95 -16.54
N ASN A 263 -4.91 7.62 -17.83
CA ASN A 263 -4.05 8.24 -18.82
C ASN A 263 -4.77 9.25 -19.73
N GLU A 264 -5.86 8.85 -20.39
CA GLU A 264 -6.57 9.64 -21.41
C GLU A 264 -8.09 9.60 -21.20
N ARG A 265 -8.58 10.49 -20.34
CA ARG A 265 -10.01 10.55 -19.94
C ARG A 265 -10.96 10.84 -21.11
N ALA A 266 -10.50 11.54 -22.15
CA ALA A 266 -11.30 11.83 -23.33
C ALA A 266 -11.68 10.55 -24.09
N VAL A 267 -10.71 9.66 -24.30
CA VAL A 267 -10.93 8.36 -24.97
C VAL A 267 -11.80 7.44 -24.11
N ALA A 268 -11.59 7.43 -22.79
CA ALA A 268 -12.44 6.67 -21.87
C ALA A 268 -13.91 7.14 -21.90
N LYS A 269 -14.14 8.45 -22.04
CA LYS A 269 -15.48 9.03 -22.20
C LYS A 269 -16.10 8.61 -23.52
N GLU A 270 -15.37 8.69 -24.63
CA GLU A 270 -15.85 8.26 -25.95
C GLU A 270 -16.33 6.81 -25.95
N ILE A 271 -15.52 5.89 -25.42
CA ILE A 271 -15.88 4.46 -25.30
C ILE A 271 -17.15 4.26 -24.48
N ARG A 272 -17.27 4.98 -23.36
CA ARG A 272 -18.44 4.92 -22.49
C ARG A 272 -19.69 5.43 -23.20
N ASP A 273 -19.60 6.58 -23.85
CA ASP A 273 -20.74 7.20 -24.52
C ASP A 273 -21.20 6.33 -25.72
N GLU A 274 -20.26 5.73 -26.48
CA GLU A 274 -20.56 4.81 -27.57
C GLU A 274 -21.17 3.47 -27.09
N TYR A 275 -20.70 2.97 -25.94
CA TYR A 275 -21.30 1.80 -25.27
C TYR A 275 -22.74 2.09 -24.88
N VAL A 276 -22.98 3.22 -24.19
CA VAL A 276 -24.31 3.63 -23.73
C VAL A 276 -25.28 3.74 -24.90
N GLU A 277 -24.88 4.45 -25.96
CA GLU A 277 -25.74 4.65 -27.12
C GLU A 277 -26.06 3.34 -27.85
N THR A 278 -25.08 2.43 -27.94
CA THR A 278 -25.27 1.12 -28.57
C THR A 278 -26.20 0.22 -27.76
N LEU A 279 -25.93 0.04 -26.47
CA LEU A 279 -26.71 -0.85 -25.61
C LEU A 279 -28.12 -0.32 -25.39
N SER A 280 -28.29 0.99 -25.20
CA SER A 280 -29.59 1.59 -25.02
C SER A 280 -30.51 1.37 -26.24
N LYS A 281 -29.98 1.44 -27.47
CA LYS A 281 -30.71 1.08 -28.70
C LYS A 281 -31.05 -0.41 -28.76
N ILE A 282 -30.11 -1.29 -28.40
CA ILE A 282 -30.32 -2.74 -28.41
C ILE A 282 -31.41 -3.13 -27.41
N TYR A 283 -31.31 -2.69 -26.16
CA TYR A 283 -32.32 -2.96 -25.13
C TYR A 283 -33.70 -2.47 -25.55
N LEU A 284 -33.81 -1.22 -26.03
CA LEU A 284 -35.09 -0.66 -26.46
C LEU A 284 -35.70 -1.46 -27.62
N SER A 285 -34.90 -1.76 -28.65
CA SER A 285 -35.36 -2.49 -29.84
C SER A 285 -35.79 -3.93 -29.50
N TYR A 286 -34.98 -4.63 -28.72
CA TYR A 286 -35.23 -6.02 -28.34
C TYR A 286 -36.46 -6.11 -27.43
N TYR A 287 -36.54 -5.25 -26.43
CA TYR A 287 -37.67 -5.23 -25.50
C TYR A 287 -38.97 -4.81 -26.22
N ARG A 288 -38.93 -3.81 -27.10
CA ARG A 288 -40.10 -3.40 -27.91
C ARG A 288 -40.59 -4.52 -28.81
N SER A 289 -39.67 -5.21 -29.48
CA SER A 289 -39.99 -6.35 -30.35
C SER A 289 -40.55 -7.54 -29.55
N TYR A 290 -39.95 -7.82 -28.40
CA TYR A 290 -40.42 -8.85 -27.47
C TYR A 290 -41.84 -8.55 -26.99
N LEU A 291 -42.06 -7.36 -26.46
CA LEU A 291 -43.36 -6.88 -25.99
C LEU A 291 -44.43 -6.95 -27.09
N GLY A 292 -44.12 -6.45 -28.29
CA GLY A 292 -45.04 -6.48 -29.42
C GLY A 292 -45.43 -7.89 -29.88
N ARG A 293 -44.55 -8.89 -29.70
CA ARG A 293 -44.88 -10.31 -29.97
C ARG A 293 -45.65 -10.94 -28.81
N LEU A 294 -45.33 -10.55 -27.59
CA LEU A 294 -45.96 -11.02 -26.36
C LEU A 294 -47.45 -10.61 -26.31
N MET A 295 -47.76 -9.36 -26.66
CA MET A 295 -49.15 -8.89 -26.71
C MET A 295 -50.00 -9.61 -27.77
N LYS A 296 -49.40 -10.19 -28.82
CA LYS A 296 -50.15 -10.96 -29.84
C LYS A 296 -50.67 -12.30 -29.33
N VAL A 297 -50.08 -12.86 -28.28
CA VAL A 297 -50.51 -14.13 -27.66
C VAL A 297 -51.46 -13.92 -26.48
N GLN A 298 -51.83 -12.68 -26.18
CA GLN A 298 -52.86 -12.38 -25.21
C GLN A 298 -54.21 -12.99 -25.63
N TYR A 299 -55.03 -13.40 -24.67
CA TYR A 299 -56.44 -13.72 -24.91
C TYR A 299 -57.16 -12.56 -25.60
N GLY A 300 -58.04 -12.87 -26.55
CA GLY A 300 -58.83 -11.88 -27.29
C GLY A 300 -60.05 -11.37 -26.53
N GLU A 301 -60.54 -12.13 -25.53
CA GLU A 301 -61.62 -11.71 -24.63
C GLU A 301 -61.00 -11.01 -23.41
N VAL A 302 -61.21 -9.70 -23.30
CA VAL A 302 -60.78 -8.85 -22.17
C VAL A 302 -62.04 -8.31 -21.50
N ALA A 303 -62.01 -8.11 -20.18
CA ALA A 303 -63.12 -7.53 -19.44
C ALA A 303 -63.47 -6.14 -19.99
N GLU A 304 -64.71 -5.95 -20.44
CA GLU A 304 -65.21 -4.66 -20.92
C GLU A 304 -65.95 -3.92 -19.81
N LYS A 305 -66.18 -2.60 -19.99
CA LYS A 305 -66.88 -1.74 -19.03
C LYS A 305 -68.29 -2.27 -18.65
N ASP A 306 -68.91 -3.04 -19.53
CA ASP A 306 -70.25 -3.61 -19.37
C ASP A 306 -70.24 -5.02 -18.74
N ASP A 307 -69.06 -5.56 -18.41
CA ASP A 307 -68.91 -6.85 -17.75
C ASP A 307 -68.99 -6.68 -16.22
N LEU A 308 -70.20 -6.89 -15.67
CA LEU A 308 -70.45 -6.87 -14.23
C LEU A 308 -70.07 -8.20 -13.55
N MET A 309 -69.39 -8.11 -12.41
CA MET A 309 -69.26 -9.20 -11.45
C MET A 309 -70.60 -9.50 -10.77
N GLY A 310 -71.08 -10.74 -10.85
CA GLY A 310 -72.23 -11.19 -10.06
C GLY A 310 -73.61 -10.95 -10.68
N VAL A 311 -73.73 -10.96 -12.01
CA VAL A 311 -75.05 -11.12 -12.63
C VAL A 311 -75.51 -12.56 -12.38
N GLU A 312 -76.43 -12.78 -11.44
CA GLU A 312 -77.22 -14.01 -11.41
C GLU A 312 -77.97 -14.10 -12.73
N ASP A 313 -77.82 -15.24 -13.41
CA ASP A 313 -78.32 -15.56 -14.76
C ASP A 313 -79.87 -15.67 -14.76
N THR A 314 -80.56 -14.60 -14.37
CA THR A 314 -82.03 -14.49 -14.25
C THR A 314 -82.62 -13.53 -15.29
N ALA A 315 -81.85 -13.19 -16.34
CA ALA A 315 -82.36 -12.45 -17.48
C ALA A 315 -82.97 -13.42 -18.51
N LYS A 316 -84.30 -13.37 -18.64
CA LYS A 316 -85.10 -14.15 -19.59
C LYS A 316 -84.51 -14.07 -21.01
N LYS A 317 -84.11 -15.25 -21.54
CA LYS A 317 -83.61 -15.49 -22.90
C LYS A 317 -84.56 -14.94 -23.98
N GLY A 318 -84.06 -14.01 -24.80
CA GLY A 318 -84.63 -13.66 -26.11
C GLY A 318 -84.03 -14.54 -27.22
N PHE A 319 -84.86 -15.00 -28.16
CA PHE A 319 -84.60 -16.12 -29.09
C PHE A 319 -83.65 -15.85 -30.27
N PHE A 320 -82.82 -14.80 -30.29
CA PHE A 320 -82.01 -14.47 -31.48
C PHE A 320 -80.57 -13.98 -31.24
N SER A 321 -79.98 -14.10 -30.05
CA SER A 321 -78.52 -13.94 -29.88
C SER A 321 -77.84 -15.28 -29.62
N LYS A 322 -76.84 -15.62 -30.45
CA LYS A 322 -75.95 -16.74 -30.16
C LYS A 322 -75.20 -16.41 -28.85
N PRO A 323 -75.25 -17.27 -27.82
CA PRO A 323 -74.61 -16.97 -26.56
C PRO A 323 -73.11 -17.22 -26.66
N SER A 324 -72.29 -16.16 -26.58
CA SER A 324 -70.88 -16.27 -26.19
C SER A 324 -70.77 -16.42 -24.66
N LEU A 325 -71.40 -17.47 -24.12
CA LEU A 325 -71.53 -17.70 -22.66
C LEU A 325 -70.59 -18.80 -22.13
N ARG A 326 -69.48 -19.11 -22.79
CA ARG A 326 -68.53 -20.12 -22.27
C ARG A 326 -67.34 -19.58 -21.46
N SER A 327 -67.19 -18.26 -21.31
CA SER A 327 -66.06 -17.69 -20.55
C SER A 327 -66.38 -16.44 -19.70
N ARG A 328 -67.63 -15.94 -19.65
CA ARG A 328 -67.94 -14.71 -18.87
C ARG A 328 -67.74 -14.87 -17.36
N ASN A 329 -68.08 -16.03 -16.80
CA ASN A 329 -67.87 -16.30 -15.37
C ASN A 329 -66.39 -16.57 -15.02
N THR A 330 -65.53 -16.87 -16.00
CA THR A 330 -64.11 -17.18 -15.74
C THR A 330 -63.21 -15.95 -15.73
N ILE A 331 -63.63 -14.84 -16.35
CA ILE A 331 -62.86 -13.59 -16.43
C ILE A 331 -62.58 -13.04 -15.01
N PHE A 332 -63.57 -13.08 -14.11
CA PHE A 332 -63.44 -12.59 -12.74
C PHE A 332 -63.23 -13.68 -11.68
N THR A 333 -62.92 -14.91 -12.06
CA THR A 333 -62.57 -15.97 -11.09
C THR A 333 -61.06 -16.15 -11.02
N LEU A 334 -60.54 -16.21 -9.78
CA LEU A 334 -59.11 -16.38 -9.52
C LEU A 334 -58.56 -17.72 -10.04
N GLY A 335 -59.38 -18.78 -10.11
CA GLY A 335 -59.16 -20.07 -10.78
C GLY A 335 -57.69 -20.49 -10.99
N THR A 336 -57.33 -20.74 -12.24
CA THR A 336 -55.95 -21.03 -12.68
C THR A 336 -55.06 -19.79 -12.72
N ARG A 337 -55.61 -18.57 -12.65
CA ARG A 337 -54.87 -17.29 -12.66
C ARG A 337 -53.97 -17.11 -11.44
N ARG A 338 -54.30 -17.76 -10.31
CA ARG A 338 -53.43 -17.82 -9.12
C ARG A 338 -52.07 -18.47 -9.39
N SER A 339 -51.96 -19.36 -10.39
CA SER A 339 -50.72 -20.09 -10.66
C SER A 339 -49.55 -19.16 -10.97
N VAL A 340 -49.84 -17.97 -11.54
CA VAL A 340 -48.86 -16.92 -11.86
C VAL A 340 -48.10 -16.41 -10.62
N ILE A 341 -48.67 -16.56 -9.42
CA ILE A 341 -48.03 -16.21 -8.14
C ILE A 341 -47.41 -17.44 -7.43
N SER A 342 -47.46 -18.62 -8.05
CA SER A 342 -46.81 -19.79 -7.47
C SER A 342 -45.27 -19.59 -7.54
N PRO A 343 -44.52 -19.84 -6.45
CA PRO A 343 -43.07 -19.61 -6.42
C PRO A 343 -42.29 -20.29 -7.56
N THR A 344 -42.83 -21.38 -8.11
CA THR A 344 -42.27 -22.16 -9.22
C THR A 344 -42.53 -21.53 -10.59
N GLU A 345 -43.60 -20.75 -10.76
CA GLU A 345 -43.93 -20.00 -12.00
C GLU A 345 -43.47 -18.53 -11.94
N MET A 346 -42.93 -18.07 -10.81
CA MET A 346 -42.45 -16.70 -10.63
C MET A 346 -41.01 -16.47 -11.14
N GLU A 347 -40.14 -17.50 -11.18
CA GLU A 347 -38.92 -17.53 -12.02
C GLU A 347 -39.12 -18.42 -13.26
N PRO A 348 -40.12 -18.16 -14.13
CA PRO A 348 -40.37 -19.07 -15.25
C PRO A 348 -39.27 -18.90 -16.31
N PRO A 349 -38.98 -19.95 -17.10
CA PRO A 349 -38.27 -19.76 -18.35
C PRO A 349 -39.02 -18.71 -19.19
N ILE A 350 -38.29 -17.67 -19.65
CA ILE A 350 -38.86 -16.53 -20.39
C ILE A 350 -39.83 -17.04 -21.46
N LEU A 351 -41.07 -16.53 -21.44
CA LEU A 351 -42.09 -16.95 -22.41
C LEU A 351 -41.60 -16.61 -23.81
N VAL A 352 -41.40 -17.63 -24.65
CA VAL A 352 -40.92 -17.49 -26.03
C VAL A 352 -42.12 -17.31 -26.94
N PRO A 353 -42.44 -16.09 -27.43
CA PRO A 353 -43.70 -15.82 -28.12
C PRO A 353 -43.87 -16.65 -29.40
N HIS A 354 -42.76 -17.04 -30.04
CA HIS A 354 -42.79 -17.87 -31.25
C HIS A 354 -43.28 -19.31 -30.98
N THR A 355 -42.99 -19.87 -29.81
CA THR A 355 -43.46 -21.21 -29.42
C THR A 355 -44.93 -21.20 -29.07
N ALA A 356 -45.36 -20.19 -28.31
CA ALA A 356 -46.76 -19.95 -27.96
C ALA A 356 -47.64 -19.73 -29.20
N GLN A 357 -47.18 -18.94 -30.18
CA GLN A 357 -47.90 -18.71 -31.43
C GLN A 357 -48.05 -19.98 -32.28
N ARG A 358 -47.04 -20.85 -32.31
CA ARG A 358 -47.11 -22.13 -33.04
C ARG A 358 -48.01 -23.16 -32.36
N GLY A 359 -48.11 -23.12 -31.03
CA GLY A 359 -48.98 -24.00 -30.25
C GLY A 359 -50.40 -23.44 -30.05
N GLU A 360 -50.76 -22.33 -30.69
CA GLU A 360 -52.03 -21.58 -30.49
C GLU A 360 -52.34 -21.27 -29.01
N GLN A 361 -51.31 -21.21 -28.17
CA GLN A 361 -51.50 -21.01 -26.74
C GLN A 361 -51.68 -19.52 -26.45
N ARG A 362 -52.78 -19.21 -25.76
CA ARG A 362 -53.14 -17.87 -25.32
C ARG A 362 -52.92 -17.74 -23.83
N TYR A 363 -52.54 -16.54 -23.39
CA TYR A 363 -52.20 -16.28 -21.99
C TYR A 363 -52.98 -15.07 -21.46
N PRO A 364 -53.29 -15.06 -20.14
CA PRO A 364 -53.87 -13.89 -19.51
C PRO A 364 -52.81 -12.80 -19.33
N PHE A 365 -53.26 -11.55 -19.16
CA PHE A 365 -52.34 -10.41 -19.14
C PHE A 365 -51.31 -10.53 -18.01
N GLU A 366 -51.69 -10.96 -16.81
CA GLU A 366 -50.78 -11.11 -15.68
C GLU A 366 -49.61 -12.07 -15.94
N ALA A 367 -49.80 -13.11 -16.78
CA ALA A 367 -48.74 -14.04 -17.14
C ALA A 367 -47.76 -13.40 -18.13
N LEU A 368 -48.28 -12.62 -19.08
CA LEU A 368 -47.46 -11.80 -19.98
C LEU A 368 -46.71 -10.71 -19.19
N PHE A 369 -47.40 -10.09 -18.23
CA PHE A 369 -46.84 -9.09 -17.32
C PHE A 369 -45.69 -9.66 -16.49
N CYS A 370 -45.84 -10.86 -15.94
CA CYS A 370 -44.76 -11.55 -15.24
C CYS A 370 -43.55 -11.76 -16.16
N SER A 371 -43.77 -12.29 -17.36
CA SER A 371 -42.67 -12.60 -18.30
C SER A 371 -41.94 -11.34 -18.79
N GLN A 372 -42.66 -10.25 -19.11
CA GLN A 372 -42.03 -9.00 -19.55
C GLN A 372 -41.19 -8.36 -18.43
N HIS A 373 -41.71 -8.30 -17.21
CA HIS A 373 -41.02 -7.64 -16.11
C HIS A 373 -39.87 -8.49 -15.56
N TYR A 374 -39.97 -9.82 -15.59
CA TYR A 374 -38.83 -10.69 -15.29
C TYR A 374 -37.69 -10.50 -16.30
N THR A 375 -38.00 -10.44 -17.59
CA THR A 375 -37.00 -10.16 -18.64
C THR A 375 -36.35 -8.79 -18.45
N LEU A 376 -37.14 -7.78 -18.08
CA LEU A 376 -36.64 -6.45 -17.78
C LEU A 376 -35.72 -6.47 -16.55
N LEU A 377 -36.13 -7.12 -15.47
CA LEU A 377 -35.37 -7.25 -14.23
C LEU A 377 -34.03 -7.96 -14.45
N ASP A 378 -34.02 -9.11 -15.13
CA ASP A 378 -32.80 -9.88 -15.40
C ASP A 378 -31.80 -9.08 -16.26
N ASN A 379 -32.29 -8.42 -17.31
CA ASN A 379 -31.47 -7.53 -18.13
C ASN A 379 -30.91 -6.35 -17.33
N SER A 380 -31.74 -5.69 -16.51
CA SER A 380 -31.31 -4.59 -15.64
C SER A 380 -30.24 -5.03 -14.64
N CYS A 381 -30.40 -6.19 -14.00
CA CYS A 381 -29.43 -6.71 -13.04
C CYS A 381 -28.08 -7.01 -13.70
N ARG A 382 -28.09 -7.66 -14.87
CA ARG A 382 -26.86 -7.98 -15.62
C ARG A 382 -26.15 -6.70 -16.08
N GLU A 383 -26.91 -5.74 -16.58
CA GLU A 383 -26.37 -4.46 -17.06
C GLU A 383 -25.77 -3.65 -15.91
N TYR A 384 -26.46 -3.52 -14.79
CA TYR A 384 -25.94 -2.78 -13.63
C TYR A 384 -24.65 -3.39 -13.11
N ARG A 385 -24.61 -4.72 -12.98
CA ARG A 385 -23.40 -5.44 -12.58
C ARG A 385 -22.25 -5.21 -13.57
N PHE A 386 -22.52 -5.33 -14.86
CA PHE A 386 -21.54 -5.05 -15.90
C PHE A 386 -21.02 -3.61 -15.80
N ILE A 387 -21.90 -2.64 -15.58
CA ILE A 387 -21.53 -1.23 -15.46
C ILE A 387 -20.57 -1.02 -14.30
N CYS A 388 -20.90 -1.55 -13.11
CA CYS A 388 -20.05 -1.46 -11.93
C CYS A 388 -18.69 -2.15 -12.14
N GLU A 389 -18.68 -3.33 -12.75
CA GLU A 389 -17.45 -4.12 -12.93
C GLU A 389 -16.57 -3.55 -14.05
N PHE A 390 -17.11 -3.19 -15.22
CA PHE A 390 -16.30 -2.75 -16.37
C PHE A 390 -15.88 -1.28 -16.26
N PHE A 391 -16.81 -0.38 -15.91
CA PHE A 391 -16.54 1.06 -15.83
C PHE A 391 -15.96 1.47 -14.47
N VAL A 392 -15.86 0.55 -13.51
CA VAL A 392 -15.28 0.79 -12.18
C VAL A 392 -16.01 1.94 -11.45
N VAL A 393 -17.33 1.99 -11.59
CA VAL A 393 -18.20 3.00 -10.96
C VAL A 393 -19.07 2.38 -9.87
N SER A 394 -19.38 3.18 -8.85
CA SER A 394 -20.26 2.79 -7.74
C SER A 394 -21.09 4.00 -7.28
N GLY A 395 -22.14 3.76 -6.51
CA GLY A 395 -23.03 4.83 -6.01
C GLY A 395 -23.72 5.58 -7.16
N SER A 396 -23.90 6.90 -7.00
CA SER A 396 -24.63 7.75 -7.95
C SER A 396 -24.14 7.64 -9.39
N ALA A 397 -22.82 7.60 -9.61
CA ALA A 397 -22.26 7.49 -10.96
C ALA A 397 -22.66 6.18 -11.68
N ALA A 398 -22.81 5.08 -10.94
CA ALA A 398 -23.31 3.83 -11.50
C ALA A 398 -24.81 3.91 -11.85
N HIS A 399 -25.58 4.65 -11.05
CA HIS A 399 -27.01 4.87 -11.30
C HIS A 399 -27.23 5.74 -12.55
N ASP A 400 -26.47 6.82 -12.69
CA ASP A 400 -26.55 7.71 -13.85
C ASP A 400 -26.23 6.97 -15.15
N LEU A 401 -25.18 6.14 -15.12
CA LEU A 401 -24.77 5.36 -16.29
C LEU A 401 -25.79 4.26 -16.61
N PHE A 402 -26.33 3.60 -15.59
CA PHE A 402 -27.42 2.63 -15.75
C PHE A 402 -28.67 3.27 -16.36
N HIS A 403 -29.04 4.47 -15.88
CA HIS A 403 -30.18 5.22 -16.40
C HIS A 403 -29.94 5.65 -17.85
N ALA A 404 -28.73 6.07 -18.20
CA ALA A 404 -28.38 6.41 -19.58
C ALA A 404 -28.53 5.20 -20.53
N VAL A 405 -28.25 3.98 -20.06
CA VAL A 405 -28.45 2.74 -20.83
C VAL A 405 -29.93 2.34 -20.87
N MET A 406 -30.53 2.09 -19.71
CA MET A 406 -31.84 1.45 -19.58
C MET A 406 -33.02 2.42 -19.63
N GLY A 407 -32.82 3.70 -19.32
CA GLY A 407 -33.89 4.69 -19.09
C GLY A 407 -34.91 4.79 -20.22
N ARG A 408 -34.49 4.70 -21.49
CA ARG A 408 -35.40 4.66 -22.65
C ARG A 408 -36.34 3.44 -22.62
N THR A 409 -35.81 2.28 -22.28
CA THR A 409 -36.56 1.01 -22.17
C THR A 409 -37.51 1.04 -20.99
N LEU A 410 -37.05 1.55 -19.85
CA LEU A 410 -37.83 1.73 -18.63
C LEU A 410 -39.02 2.68 -18.87
N GLY A 411 -38.75 3.85 -19.47
CA GLY A 411 -39.78 4.83 -19.82
C GLY A 411 -40.80 4.30 -20.84
N MET A 412 -40.38 3.47 -21.80
CA MET A 412 -41.33 2.81 -22.72
C MET A 412 -42.23 1.81 -21.98
N THR A 413 -41.68 1.06 -21.03
CA THR A 413 -42.43 0.09 -20.23
C THR A 413 -43.48 0.78 -19.35
N LEU A 414 -43.11 1.90 -18.72
CA LEU A 414 -44.03 2.73 -17.95
C LEU A 414 -45.20 3.24 -18.80
N LYS A 415 -44.91 3.82 -19.97
CA LYS A 415 -45.96 4.29 -20.90
C LYS A 415 -46.88 3.16 -21.36
N HIS A 416 -46.33 1.97 -21.62
CA HIS A 416 -47.13 0.81 -21.98
C HIS A 416 -48.09 0.41 -20.83
N LEU A 417 -47.60 0.42 -19.59
CA LEU A 417 -48.41 0.10 -18.42
C LEU A 417 -49.49 1.16 -18.17
N GLU A 418 -49.17 2.45 -18.24
CA GLU A 418 -50.14 3.54 -18.13
C GLU A 418 -51.27 3.40 -19.15
N SER A 419 -50.92 3.07 -20.41
CA SER A 419 -51.90 2.82 -21.46
C SER A 419 -52.78 1.61 -21.15
N TYR A 420 -52.21 0.50 -20.66
CA TYR A 420 -52.98 -0.68 -20.28
C TYR A 420 -53.94 -0.40 -19.11
N LEU A 421 -53.46 0.28 -18.07
CA LEU A 421 -54.25 0.60 -16.88
C LEU A 421 -55.36 1.61 -17.13
N THR A 422 -55.24 2.43 -18.17
CA THR A 422 -56.29 3.38 -18.55
C THR A 422 -57.55 2.67 -19.02
N ASP A 423 -57.39 1.54 -19.72
CA ASP A 423 -58.47 0.81 -20.39
C ASP A 423 -58.75 -0.58 -19.76
N CYS A 424 -58.17 -0.88 -18.59
CA CYS A 424 -58.33 -2.15 -17.91
C CYS A 424 -59.49 -2.12 -16.89
N TYR A 425 -60.47 -3.02 -17.07
CA TYR A 425 -61.60 -3.22 -16.16
C TYR A 425 -61.48 -4.51 -15.32
N ASP A 426 -60.36 -5.24 -15.44
CA ASP A 426 -60.11 -6.47 -14.67
C ASP A 426 -59.32 -6.17 -13.38
N ALA A 427 -60.04 -5.94 -12.27
CA ALA A 427 -59.44 -5.66 -10.97
C ALA A 427 -58.54 -6.81 -10.45
N ILE A 428 -58.80 -8.06 -10.85
CA ILE A 428 -57.99 -9.21 -10.45
C ILE A 428 -56.66 -9.19 -11.19
N ALA A 429 -56.66 -8.94 -12.50
CA ALA A 429 -55.42 -8.79 -13.28
C ALA A 429 -54.52 -7.72 -12.65
N VAL A 430 -55.08 -6.54 -12.33
CA VAL A 430 -54.29 -5.44 -11.76
C VAL A 430 -53.75 -5.81 -10.37
N LEU A 431 -54.53 -6.48 -9.51
CA LEU A 431 -54.06 -6.95 -8.21
C LEU A 431 -52.90 -7.97 -8.35
N LEU A 432 -53.03 -8.92 -9.28
CA LEU A 432 -51.97 -9.91 -9.57
C LEU A 432 -50.69 -9.21 -10.08
N CYS A 433 -50.82 -8.21 -10.97
CA CYS A 433 -49.69 -7.40 -11.43
C CYS A 433 -48.99 -6.66 -10.28
N ILE A 434 -49.75 -6.11 -9.31
CA ILE A 434 -49.16 -5.47 -8.11
C ILE A 434 -48.35 -6.49 -7.30
N HIS A 435 -48.89 -7.68 -7.06
CA HIS A 435 -48.18 -8.74 -6.35
C HIS A 435 -46.88 -9.16 -7.06
N ILE A 436 -46.92 -9.26 -8.39
CA ILE A 436 -45.75 -9.56 -9.21
C ILE A 436 -44.67 -8.48 -9.05
N VAL A 437 -45.03 -7.20 -9.06
CA VAL A 437 -44.07 -6.09 -8.84
C VAL A 437 -43.44 -6.15 -7.45
N LEU A 438 -44.24 -6.37 -6.41
CA LEU A 438 -43.74 -6.51 -5.03
C LEU A 438 -42.76 -7.68 -4.89
N TRP A 439 -43.03 -8.78 -5.61
CA TRP A 439 -42.13 -9.92 -5.63
C TRP A 439 -40.81 -9.63 -6.36
N PHE A 440 -40.85 -8.98 -7.53
CA PHE A 440 -39.64 -8.56 -8.25
C PHE A 440 -38.77 -7.60 -7.46
N ARG A 441 -39.38 -6.70 -6.67
CA ARG A 441 -38.64 -5.84 -5.73
C ARG A 441 -37.82 -6.67 -4.73
N ASN A 442 -38.42 -7.68 -4.12
CA ASN A 442 -37.70 -8.55 -3.20
C ASN A 442 -36.53 -9.30 -3.87
N ILE A 443 -36.65 -9.63 -5.15
CA ILE A 443 -35.54 -10.23 -5.91
C ILE A 443 -34.45 -9.21 -6.22
N ALA A 444 -34.81 -8.00 -6.62
CA ALA A 444 -33.84 -6.94 -6.89
C ALA A 444 -32.97 -6.66 -5.66
N VAL A 445 -33.58 -6.61 -4.47
CA VAL A 445 -32.87 -6.49 -3.19
C VAL A 445 -31.97 -7.70 -2.93
N LYS A 446 -32.45 -8.93 -3.15
CA LYS A 446 -31.64 -10.15 -2.97
C LYS A 446 -30.46 -10.25 -3.95
N ARG A 447 -30.58 -9.66 -5.14
CA ARG A 447 -29.55 -9.67 -6.19
C ARG A 447 -28.57 -8.49 -6.09
N ASP A 448 -28.69 -7.67 -5.04
CA ASP A 448 -27.79 -6.56 -4.70
C ASP A 448 -27.65 -5.53 -5.83
N VAL A 449 -28.78 -5.01 -6.31
CA VAL A 449 -28.84 -3.96 -7.34
C VAL A 449 -29.47 -2.69 -6.76
N PRO A 450 -28.69 -1.81 -6.11
CA PRO A 450 -29.18 -0.58 -5.49
C PRO A 450 -29.89 0.38 -6.46
N ALA A 451 -29.53 0.34 -7.75
CA ALA A 451 -30.19 1.17 -8.78
C ALA A 451 -31.66 0.84 -9.02
N LEU A 452 -32.12 -0.29 -8.50
CA LEU A 452 -33.52 -0.70 -8.52
C LEU A 452 -34.20 -0.52 -7.15
N ASP A 453 -33.51 0.01 -6.13
CA ASP A 453 -34.01 0.09 -4.74
C ASP A 453 -34.20 1.52 -4.22
N SER A 454 -34.33 2.52 -5.10
CA SER A 454 -34.53 3.93 -4.73
C SER A 454 -35.92 4.23 -4.15
N PHE A 455 -36.27 3.60 -3.03
CA PHE A 455 -37.43 3.94 -2.22
C PHE A 455 -36.97 4.45 -0.86
N ASP A 456 -37.08 5.77 -0.66
CA ASP A 456 -36.87 6.41 0.64
C ASP A 456 -38.17 6.30 1.47
N PRO A 457 -38.19 5.61 2.62
CA PRO A 457 -39.40 5.39 3.42
C PRO A 457 -40.00 6.66 4.05
N ALA A 458 -39.42 7.83 3.83
CA ALA A 458 -39.89 9.13 4.32
C ALA A 458 -40.89 9.85 3.41
N ASP A 459 -41.38 9.20 2.35
CA ASP A 459 -42.30 9.81 1.39
C ASP A 459 -43.67 10.16 2.03
N PRO A 460 -44.08 11.45 2.09
CA PRO A 460 -45.32 11.89 2.72
C PRO A 460 -46.58 11.30 2.05
N ALA A 461 -46.50 10.77 0.83
CA ALA A 461 -47.63 10.14 0.15
C ALA A 461 -48.07 8.82 0.83
N LEU A 462 -47.16 8.06 1.45
CA LEU A 462 -47.50 6.81 2.16
C LEU A 462 -48.07 7.05 3.55
N SER A 463 -47.87 8.23 4.14
CA SER A 463 -48.54 8.64 5.39
C SER A 463 -50.03 8.93 5.22
N SER A 464 -50.51 9.02 3.96
CA SER A 464 -51.92 9.27 3.62
C SER A 464 -52.75 8.02 3.35
N LEU A 465 -52.13 6.82 3.35
CA LEU A 465 -52.87 5.57 3.28
C LEU A 465 -53.46 5.26 4.67
N PRO A 466 -54.77 4.98 4.77
CA PRO A 466 -55.39 4.63 6.04
C PRO A 466 -54.74 3.37 6.62
N PRO A 467 -54.41 3.33 7.92
CA PRO A 467 -53.79 2.16 8.53
C PRO A 467 -54.78 1.00 8.51
N GLY A 468 -54.54 -0.01 7.67
CA GLY A 468 -55.39 -1.21 7.58
C GLY A 468 -55.17 -2.12 6.38
N THR A 469 -54.47 -1.68 5.33
CA THR A 469 -54.32 -2.44 4.07
C THR A 469 -53.24 -3.53 4.08
N LEU A 470 -52.47 -3.67 5.15
CA LEU A 470 -51.43 -4.71 5.30
C LEU A 470 -51.63 -5.47 6.63
N SER A 471 -52.75 -6.15 6.76
CA SER A 471 -52.95 -7.18 7.78
C SER A 471 -53.69 -8.34 7.15
N ALA A 472 -52.97 -9.44 6.89
CA ALA A 472 -53.60 -10.72 6.60
C ALA A 472 -54.15 -11.29 7.93
N PRO A 473 -55.43 -11.66 8.03
CA PRO A 473 -55.92 -12.31 9.24
C PRO A 473 -55.50 -13.79 9.22
N ALA A 474 -54.88 -14.22 10.33
CA ALA A 474 -54.66 -15.64 10.63
C ALA A 474 -56.01 -16.37 10.84
N PRO A 475 -56.11 -17.68 10.54
CA PRO A 475 -57.38 -18.40 10.61
C PRO A 475 -57.66 -18.80 12.06
N SER A 476 -58.76 -18.33 12.65
CA SER A 476 -59.28 -18.89 13.89
C SER A 476 -60.81 -18.92 13.93
N SER A 477 -61.37 -20.01 13.38
CA SER A 477 -62.55 -20.73 13.91
C SER A 477 -63.94 -20.01 13.82
N PRO A 478 -65.08 -20.73 13.95
CA PRO A 478 -66.13 -20.71 12.93
C PRO A 478 -67.35 -19.85 13.30
N CYS A 479 -67.94 -19.19 12.31
CA CYS A 479 -69.24 -18.52 12.44
C CYS A 479 -70.38 -19.55 12.53
N PRO A 480 -71.35 -19.38 13.45
CA PRO A 480 -72.66 -19.98 13.30
C PRO A 480 -73.54 -19.12 12.38
N GLY A 481 -74.40 -19.81 11.64
CA GLY A 481 -75.14 -19.27 10.50
C GLY A 481 -76.16 -18.17 10.80
N GLY A 482 -76.51 -17.46 9.73
CA GLY A 482 -77.59 -16.49 9.70
C GLY A 482 -77.72 -15.94 8.28
N ALA A 483 -78.72 -16.43 7.55
CA ALA A 483 -79.08 -15.95 6.23
C ALA A 483 -79.56 -14.50 6.30
N TYR A 484 -78.97 -13.61 5.51
CA TYR A 484 -79.60 -12.34 5.13
C TYR A 484 -79.28 -12.02 3.67
N GLN A 485 -80.30 -12.20 2.83
CA GLN A 485 -80.45 -11.52 1.55
C GLN A 485 -80.50 -10.01 1.81
N HIS A 486 -79.60 -9.26 1.20
CA HIS A 486 -79.85 -7.86 0.87
C HIS A 486 -79.06 -7.47 -0.37
N SER A 487 -79.79 -7.28 -1.46
CA SER A 487 -79.37 -6.59 -2.67
C SER A 487 -78.96 -5.15 -2.32
N SER A 488 -77.73 -4.77 -2.64
CA SER A 488 -77.24 -3.39 -2.52
C SER A 488 -76.92 -2.81 -3.90
N PRO A 489 -77.40 -1.60 -4.27
CA PRO A 489 -77.15 -0.99 -5.57
C PRO A 489 -75.77 -0.31 -5.72
N TYR A 490 -74.83 -0.56 -4.79
CA TYR A 490 -73.60 0.24 -4.64
C TYR A 490 -72.34 -0.30 -5.36
N GLY A 491 -72.46 -1.37 -6.16
CA GLY A 491 -71.31 -2.04 -6.81
C GLY A 491 -70.47 -1.13 -7.71
N GLY A 492 -71.11 -0.33 -8.58
CA GLY A 492 -70.39 0.51 -9.54
C GLY A 492 -69.63 1.69 -8.93
N ALA A 493 -70.05 2.20 -7.76
CA ALA A 493 -69.36 3.28 -7.08
C ALA A 493 -68.11 2.79 -6.34
N GLN A 494 -68.18 1.60 -5.71
CA GLN A 494 -67.01 0.96 -5.08
C GLN A 494 -65.99 0.51 -6.11
N GLU A 495 -66.42 0.07 -7.29
CA GLU A 495 -65.54 -0.36 -8.37
C GLU A 495 -64.82 0.82 -9.03
N ALA A 496 -65.54 1.92 -9.30
CA ALA A 496 -64.92 3.18 -9.75
C ALA A 496 -63.99 3.78 -8.68
N GLN A 497 -64.32 3.65 -7.40
CA GLN A 497 -63.50 4.15 -6.30
C GLN A 497 -62.29 3.25 -6.02
N ALA A 498 -62.40 1.93 -6.24
CA ALA A 498 -61.27 1.00 -6.22
C ALA A 498 -60.37 1.17 -7.44
N GLN A 499 -60.92 1.44 -8.63
CA GLN A 499 -60.18 1.81 -9.82
C GLN A 499 -59.50 3.18 -9.67
N LEU A 500 -60.13 4.14 -9.01
CA LEU A 500 -59.53 5.43 -8.64
C LEU A 500 -58.43 5.23 -7.60
N LEU A 501 -58.64 4.40 -6.57
CA LEU A 501 -57.63 4.05 -5.58
C LEU A 501 -56.46 3.29 -6.21
N MET A 502 -56.73 2.39 -7.18
CA MET A 502 -55.73 1.68 -7.99
C MET A 502 -55.00 2.65 -8.90
N ARG A 503 -55.69 3.57 -9.58
CA ARG A 503 -55.06 4.66 -10.35
C ARG A 503 -54.31 5.64 -9.47
N GLN A 504 -54.65 5.77 -8.20
CA GLN A 504 -53.90 6.56 -7.22
C GLN A 504 -52.73 5.77 -6.63
N THR A 505 -52.81 4.46 -6.47
CA THR A 505 -51.69 3.59 -6.02
C THR A 505 -50.73 3.23 -7.15
N LEU A 506 -51.18 3.19 -8.40
CA LEU A 506 -50.38 3.01 -9.61
C LEU A 506 -49.96 4.34 -10.24
N GLY A 507 -50.80 5.37 -10.14
CA GLY A 507 -50.46 6.76 -10.48
C GLY A 507 -49.65 7.47 -9.39
N SER A 508 -49.56 6.89 -8.19
CA SER A 508 -48.37 7.00 -7.35
C SER A 508 -47.28 6.17 -7.99
N THR A 509 -46.75 6.69 -9.08
CA THR A 509 -45.67 6.13 -9.87
C THR A 509 -44.48 5.68 -9.01
N HIS A 510 -44.32 6.18 -7.78
CA HIS A 510 -43.30 5.88 -6.78
C HIS A 510 -42.88 4.41 -6.60
N LEU A 511 -43.76 3.41 -6.71
CA LEU A 511 -43.35 1.99 -6.57
C LEU A 511 -42.59 1.45 -7.79
N LEU A 512 -42.94 1.90 -9.00
CA LEU A 512 -42.23 1.59 -10.24
C LEU A 512 -41.17 2.64 -10.56
N HIS A 513 -41.36 3.88 -10.14
CA HIS A 513 -40.44 5.01 -10.27
C HIS A 513 -39.25 4.85 -9.32
N GLY A 514 -39.46 4.34 -8.10
CA GLY A 514 -38.39 3.97 -7.17
C GLY A 514 -37.60 2.73 -7.59
N LEU A 515 -38.12 1.93 -8.53
CA LEU A 515 -37.38 0.86 -9.22
C LEU A 515 -36.60 1.37 -10.44
N LEU A 516 -36.83 2.60 -10.93
CA LEU A 516 -36.44 3.03 -12.30
C LEU A 516 -35.81 4.45 -12.40
N TYR A 517 -35.90 5.29 -11.37
CA TYR A 517 -35.36 6.65 -11.31
C TYR A 517 -34.91 6.99 -9.87
N PRO A 518 -33.65 7.38 -9.63
CA PRO A 518 -33.31 8.10 -8.41
C PRO A 518 -33.96 9.49 -8.44
N ILE A 519 -34.57 9.89 -7.34
CA ILE A 519 -34.90 11.30 -7.09
C ILE A 519 -33.57 12.06 -6.98
N PRO A 520 -33.34 13.15 -7.74
CA PRO A 520 -32.15 13.95 -7.54
C PRO A 520 -32.18 14.57 -6.13
N ASP A 521 -31.05 14.51 -5.43
CA ASP A 521 -30.86 15.06 -4.09
C ASP A 521 -31.63 16.38 -3.89
N SER A 522 -32.58 16.37 -2.97
CA SER A 522 -33.21 17.58 -2.43
C SER A 522 -32.21 18.31 -1.53
N SER A 523 -31.13 18.83 -2.10
CA SER A 523 -30.18 19.74 -1.43
C SER A 523 -30.46 21.22 -1.74
N HIS A 524 -31.53 21.52 -2.49
CA HIS A 524 -31.97 22.90 -2.74
C HIS A 524 -33.46 23.09 -2.45
N LEU A 525 -33.85 22.93 -1.19
CA LEU A 525 -35.01 23.62 -0.61
C LEU A 525 -34.60 24.25 0.72
N GLY A 526 -33.70 25.22 0.62
CA GLY A 526 -33.68 26.31 1.59
C GLY A 526 -34.85 27.22 1.26
N PHE A 527 -35.90 27.20 2.06
CA PHE A 527 -36.81 28.32 2.18
C PHE A 527 -36.51 29.02 3.51
N PRO A 528 -36.48 30.37 3.57
CA PRO A 528 -36.69 31.07 4.82
C PRO A 528 -38.08 30.82 5.41
#